data_AF-V9L5Q1-F1
#
_entry.id   AF-V9L5Q1-F1
#
_cell.length_a   1.000
_cell.length_b   1.000
_cell.length_c   1.000
_cell.angle_alpha   90.00
_cell.angle_beta   90.00
_cell.angle_gamma   90.00
#
_symmetry.space_group_name_H-M   'P 1'
#
loop_
_entity.id
_entity.type
_entity.pdbx_description
1 polymer ?
#
loop_
_entity_poly.entity_id
_entity_poly.type
_entity_poly.pdbx_seq_one_letter_code
_entity_poly.pdbx_strand_id
1 'polypeptide(L)'
;MYGRYTQDLGVFAKEEAARLRQEKNRAGVGERVKRTELIEYDRSRCARCRICTVRCQAFLISKVGEDWIFLILLGLVMALVSWAMDFAIAMCLQAQKWMYGGLRHNVFLQYLAWVTYPIVLITFSAGFVQIIAPQAVGSGIPEMKTILRGVVLKEYLTLKTFLAKVIGLTCALGSGMPLGKEGPFVHVASMCATLLSKAMSLFGGIYENESRNIEMLAAACAVGVGCCFAAPIGGVLFSIEVTSTFFAVRNYWRGFFAATFSAFIFRVLAVWNKDEETITALFKTRFRLDFPFDLQELPAFAVIGIASGFGGALFVYFHRKIVAIMRKQKSITKFLMKKRLLYPAL
;
A
#
# COMPACT_ATOMS: atom_id res chain seq x y z
N MET A 1 -10.43 -56.94 20.49
CA MET A 1 -9.82 -55.85 21.31
C MET A 1 -10.22 -54.46 20.77
N TYR A 2 -11.50 -54.08 20.75
CA TYR A 2 -11.92 -52.73 20.31
C TYR A 2 -13.04 -52.09 21.17
N GLY A 3 -13.56 -52.80 22.18
CA GLY A 3 -14.68 -52.32 23.02
C GLY A 3 -14.31 -51.88 24.44
N ARG A 4 -13.11 -52.20 24.96
CA ARG A 4 -12.70 -51.82 26.32
C ARG A 4 -12.21 -50.37 26.44
N TYR A 5 -11.56 -49.84 25.40
CA TYR A 5 -10.96 -48.49 25.43
C TYR A 5 -11.98 -47.35 25.41
N THR A 6 -13.18 -47.56 24.83
CA THR A 6 -14.21 -46.52 24.73
C THR A 6 -14.95 -46.28 26.04
N GLN A 7 -15.11 -47.31 26.88
CA GLN A 7 -15.71 -47.15 28.21
C GLN A 7 -14.75 -46.42 29.17
N ASP A 8 -13.46 -46.75 29.15
CA ASP A 8 -12.46 -46.11 30.03
C ASP A 8 -12.29 -44.61 29.71
N LEU A 9 -12.35 -44.22 28.43
CA LEU A 9 -12.34 -42.81 28.02
C LEU A 9 -13.58 -42.04 28.50
N GLY A 10 -14.74 -42.67 28.52
CA GLY A 10 -15.99 -42.06 29.00
C GLY A 10 -16.00 -41.84 30.51
N VAL A 11 -15.42 -42.78 31.27
CA VAL A 11 -15.26 -42.67 32.72
C VAL A 11 -14.24 -41.58 33.06
N PHE A 12 -13.09 -41.58 32.38
CA PHE A 12 -12.06 -40.55 32.54
C PHE A 12 -12.59 -39.13 32.25
N ALA A 13 -13.34 -38.95 31.16
CA ALA A 13 -13.94 -37.65 30.83
C ALA A 13 -14.96 -37.18 31.87
N LYS A 14 -15.70 -38.11 32.51
CA LYS A 14 -16.63 -37.78 33.60
C LYS A 14 -15.91 -37.37 34.87
N GLU A 15 -14.83 -38.06 35.24
CA GLU A 15 -14.02 -37.73 36.41
C GLU A 15 -13.33 -36.37 36.25
N GLU A 16 -12.77 -36.10 35.06
CA GLU A 16 -12.11 -34.83 34.77
C GLU A 16 -13.10 -33.65 34.77
N ALA A 17 -14.31 -33.85 34.24
CA ALA A 17 -15.39 -32.87 34.30
C ALA A 17 -15.88 -32.60 35.74
N ALA A 18 -15.88 -33.62 36.60
CA ALA A 18 -16.22 -33.46 38.02
C ALA A 18 -15.14 -32.67 38.77
N ARG A 19 -13.86 -32.92 38.49
CA ARG A 19 -12.73 -32.14 39.02
C ARG A 19 -12.83 -30.66 38.65
N LEU A 20 -13.03 -30.35 37.37
CA LEU A 20 -13.15 -28.97 36.89
C LEU A 20 -14.33 -28.22 37.53
N ARG A 21 -15.45 -28.91 37.82
CA ARG A 21 -16.58 -28.31 38.55
C ARG A 21 -16.25 -28.02 40.01
N GLN A 22 -15.49 -28.88 40.69
CA GLN A 22 -15.04 -28.64 42.06
C GLN A 22 -14.03 -27.49 42.15
N GLU A 23 -13.11 -27.38 41.19
CA GLU A 23 -12.18 -26.23 41.10
C GLU A 23 -12.94 -24.92 40.84
N LYS A 24 -13.93 -24.92 39.95
CA LYS A 24 -14.77 -23.75 39.69
C LYS A 24 -15.57 -23.32 40.91
N ASN A 25 -16.08 -24.27 41.70
CA ASN A 25 -16.78 -23.97 42.95
C ASN A 25 -15.83 -23.43 44.03
N ARG A 26 -14.60 -23.96 44.14
CA ARG A 26 -13.58 -23.40 45.05
C ARG A 26 -13.14 -21.99 44.65
N ALA A 27 -12.99 -21.72 43.34
CA ALA A 27 -12.69 -20.39 42.82
C ALA A 27 -13.83 -19.39 43.11
N GLY A 28 -15.09 -19.81 42.95
CA GLY A 28 -16.26 -18.98 43.23
C GLY A 28 -16.45 -18.62 44.71
N VAL A 29 -16.06 -19.50 45.64
CA VAL A 29 -16.09 -19.21 47.09
C VAL A 29 -15.00 -18.20 47.47
N GLY A 30 -13.80 -18.31 46.90
CA GLY A 30 -12.72 -17.34 47.10
C GLY A 30 -13.03 -15.94 46.56
N GLU A 31 -13.74 -15.86 45.42
CA GLU A 31 -14.23 -14.59 44.85
C GLU A 31 -15.33 -13.95 45.71
N ARG A 32 -16.21 -14.75 46.31
CA ARG A 32 -17.27 -14.24 47.21
C ARG A 32 -16.69 -13.63 48.49
N VAL A 33 -15.69 -14.26 49.10
CA VAL A 33 -15.02 -13.72 50.31
C VAL A 33 -14.27 -12.42 50.00
N LYS A 34 -13.53 -12.35 48.88
CA LYS A 34 -12.90 -11.10 48.41
C LYS A 34 -13.91 -10.00 48.09
N ARG A 35 -15.07 -10.34 47.52
CA ARG A 35 -16.12 -9.37 47.21
C ARG A 35 -16.72 -8.77 48.49
N THR A 36 -16.86 -9.53 49.57
CA THR A 36 -17.39 -9.03 50.85
C THR A 36 -16.39 -8.10 51.55
N GLU A 37 -15.09 -8.42 51.55
CA GLU A 37 -14.04 -7.53 52.07
C GLU A 37 -13.88 -6.23 51.25
N LEU A 38 -14.15 -6.28 49.93
CA LEU A 38 -14.16 -5.10 49.06
C LEU A 38 -15.39 -4.20 49.24
N ILE A 39 -16.49 -4.71 49.81
CA ILE A 39 -17.72 -3.94 50.04
C ILE A 39 -17.59 -3.05 51.29
N GLU A 40 -16.79 -3.45 52.29
CA GLU A 40 -16.65 -2.70 53.54
C GLU A 40 -15.74 -1.46 53.42
N TYR A 41 -14.94 -1.36 52.34
CA TYR A 41 -14.10 -0.20 52.06
C TYR A 41 -14.74 0.84 51.11
N ASP A 42 -15.92 0.59 50.56
CA ASP A 42 -16.52 1.44 49.50
C ASP A 42 -17.57 2.43 50.05
N ARG A 43 -17.11 3.31 50.95
CA ARG A 43 -17.84 4.55 51.32
C ARG A 43 -17.17 5.77 50.70
N SER A 44 -16.96 5.77 49.37
CA SER A 44 -16.62 7.00 48.61
C SER A 44 -16.88 6.85 47.10
N ARG A 45 -18.16 6.71 46.72
CA ARG A 45 -18.63 6.50 45.33
C ARG A 45 -18.29 7.59 44.30
N CYS A 46 -17.62 8.69 44.65
CA CYS A 46 -17.36 9.81 43.73
C CYS A 46 -15.92 9.84 43.16
N ALA A 47 -14.94 9.13 43.74
CA ALA A 47 -13.55 9.18 43.28
C ALA A 47 -13.21 8.18 42.15
N ARG A 48 -13.88 7.02 42.13
CA ARG A 48 -13.57 5.92 41.21
C ARG A 48 -13.97 6.22 39.76
N CYS A 49 -15.04 6.99 39.55
CA CYS A 49 -15.49 7.37 38.21
C CYS A 49 -14.49 8.32 37.53
N ARG A 50 -13.92 9.28 38.28
CA ARG A 50 -12.93 10.23 37.76
C ARG A 50 -11.57 9.59 37.48
N ILE A 51 -11.13 8.63 38.30
CA ILE A 51 -9.85 7.92 38.09
C ILE A 51 -9.97 6.92 36.94
N CYS A 52 -11.11 6.23 36.80
CA CYS A 52 -11.32 5.29 35.70
C CYS A 52 -11.52 6.01 34.36
N THR A 53 -12.21 7.16 34.34
CA THR A 53 -12.30 8.01 33.13
C THR A 53 -10.96 8.63 32.79
N VAL A 54 -10.17 9.13 33.75
CA VAL A 54 -8.83 9.68 33.47
C VAL A 54 -7.88 8.60 32.97
N ARG A 55 -7.95 7.37 33.49
CA ARG A 55 -7.09 6.25 33.04
C ARG A 55 -7.54 5.70 31.67
N CYS A 56 -8.86 5.61 31.42
CA CYS A 56 -9.39 5.32 30.08
C CYS A 56 -9.08 6.43 29.08
N GLN A 57 -9.14 7.69 29.49
CA GLN A 57 -8.82 8.85 28.67
C GLN A 57 -7.33 8.91 28.36
N ALA A 58 -6.46 8.63 29.33
CA ALA A 58 -5.01 8.52 29.11
C ALA A 58 -4.67 7.32 28.20
N PHE A 59 -5.33 6.18 28.39
CA PHE A 59 -5.15 5.00 27.54
C PHE A 59 -5.68 5.20 26.12
N LEU A 60 -6.85 5.84 25.97
CA LEU A 60 -7.42 6.20 24.68
C LEU A 60 -6.55 7.25 23.98
N ILE A 61 -6.10 8.30 24.67
CA ILE A 61 -5.22 9.33 24.08
C ILE A 61 -3.89 8.72 23.67
N SER A 62 -3.32 7.81 24.47
CA SER A 62 -2.07 7.12 24.12
C SER A 62 -2.24 6.20 22.91
N LYS A 63 -3.26 5.32 22.89
CA LYS A 63 -3.48 4.35 21.80
C LYS A 63 -4.00 5.01 20.52
N VAL A 64 -4.94 5.94 20.63
CA VAL A 64 -5.48 6.68 19.48
C VAL A 64 -4.42 7.62 18.95
N GLY A 65 -3.67 8.30 19.82
CA GLY A 65 -2.54 9.15 19.44
C GLY A 65 -1.47 8.38 18.66
N GLU A 66 -1.10 7.17 19.10
CA GLU A 66 -0.14 6.31 18.40
C GLU A 66 -0.54 6.02 16.94
N ASP A 67 -1.83 5.76 16.67
CA ASP A 67 -2.32 5.53 15.31
C ASP A 67 -2.18 6.78 14.43
N TRP A 68 -2.53 7.96 14.94
CA TRP A 68 -2.41 9.20 14.15
C TRP A 68 -0.95 9.56 13.91
N ILE A 69 -0.08 9.36 14.89
CA ILE A 69 1.38 9.56 14.73
C ILE A 69 1.92 8.62 13.64
N PHE A 70 1.52 7.35 13.66
CA PHE A 70 1.89 6.40 12.61
C PHE A 70 1.47 6.89 11.21
N LEU A 71 0.23 7.39 11.07
CA LEU A 71 -0.31 7.88 9.81
C LEU A 71 0.41 9.15 9.31
N ILE A 72 0.75 10.08 10.21
CA ILE A 72 1.57 11.26 9.91
C ILE A 72 2.93 10.82 9.38
N LEU A 73 3.60 9.92 10.09
CA LEU A 73 4.93 9.45 9.73
C LEU A 73 4.91 8.67 8.41
N LEU A 74 3.91 7.83 8.19
CA LEU A 74 3.69 7.14 6.91
C LEU A 74 3.50 8.16 5.77
N GLY A 75 2.65 9.18 5.96
CA GLY A 75 2.42 10.22 4.97
C GLY A 75 3.67 11.03 4.63
N LEU A 76 4.46 11.39 5.65
CA LEU A 76 5.74 12.09 5.53
C LEU A 76 6.76 11.28 4.73
N VAL A 77 6.98 10.03 5.13
CA VAL A 77 7.96 9.15 4.47
C VAL A 77 7.55 8.91 3.01
N MET A 78 6.26 8.67 2.75
CA MET A 78 5.78 8.44 1.39
C MET A 78 5.90 9.69 0.50
N ALA A 79 5.66 10.88 1.05
CA ALA A 79 5.87 12.14 0.32
C ALA A 79 7.34 12.33 -0.05
N LEU A 80 8.26 12.09 0.89
CA LEU A 80 9.71 12.17 0.65
C LEU A 80 10.18 11.15 -0.40
N VAL A 81 9.69 9.90 -0.31
CA VAL A 81 10.02 8.85 -1.29
C VAL A 81 9.47 9.20 -2.67
N SER A 82 8.24 9.72 -2.77
CA SER A 82 7.67 10.14 -4.06
C SER A 82 8.47 11.30 -4.66
N TRP A 83 8.75 12.33 -3.85
CA TRP A 83 9.48 13.51 -4.31
C TRP A 83 10.89 13.14 -4.77
N ALA A 84 11.63 12.34 -3.99
CA ALA A 84 12.97 11.89 -4.37
C ALA A 84 12.97 11.04 -5.65
N MET A 85 11.96 10.18 -5.82
CA MET A 85 11.78 9.38 -7.03
C MET A 85 11.49 10.27 -8.24
N ASP A 86 10.56 11.22 -8.13
CA ASP A 86 10.19 12.13 -9.21
C ASP A 86 11.36 13.04 -9.60
N PHE A 87 12.12 13.54 -8.61
CA PHE A 87 13.34 14.30 -8.84
C PHE A 87 14.38 13.48 -9.61
N ALA A 88 14.64 12.23 -9.20
CA ALA A 88 15.58 11.35 -9.88
C ALA A 88 15.12 10.99 -11.31
N ILE A 89 13.82 10.75 -11.53
CA ILE A 89 13.24 10.52 -12.86
C ILE A 89 13.45 11.76 -13.74
N ALA A 90 13.17 12.96 -13.22
CA ALA A 90 13.37 14.21 -13.95
C ALA A 90 14.83 14.42 -14.33
N MET A 91 15.78 14.12 -13.44
CA MET A 91 17.21 14.15 -13.74
C MET A 91 17.60 13.17 -14.86
N CYS A 92 17.10 11.94 -14.84
CA CYS A 92 17.35 10.97 -15.91
C CYS A 92 16.80 11.48 -17.26
N LEU A 93 15.55 11.91 -17.30
CA LEU A 93 14.93 12.43 -18.53
C LEU A 93 15.64 13.68 -19.04
N GLN A 94 16.10 14.56 -18.15
CA GLN A 94 16.88 15.73 -18.53
C GLN A 94 18.26 15.34 -19.08
N ALA A 95 18.92 14.34 -18.50
CA ALA A 95 20.17 13.80 -19.03
C ALA A 95 19.98 13.18 -20.42
N GLN A 96 18.87 12.48 -20.67
CA GLN A 96 18.52 11.96 -21.99
C GLN A 96 18.39 13.08 -23.02
N LYS A 97 17.63 14.13 -22.68
CA LYS A 97 17.42 15.31 -23.56
C LYS A 97 18.73 16.04 -23.82
N TRP A 98 19.57 16.20 -22.79
CA TRP A 98 20.88 16.83 -22.91
C TRP A 98 21.81 16.05 -23.83
N MET A 99 21.89 14.73 -23.66
CA MET A 99 22.70 13.85 -24.51
C MET A 99 22.22 13.88 -25.97
N TYR A 100 20.91 13.78 -26.21
CA TYR A 100 20.33 13.88 -27.55
C TYR A 100 20.58 15.26 -28.19
N GLY A 101 20.48 16.33 -27.39
CA GLY A 101 20.71 17.71 -27.81
C GLY A 101 22.17 18.02 -28.12
N GLY A 102 23.13 17.41 -27.42
CA GLY A 102 24.57 17.58 -27.68
C GLY A 102 25.03 16.96 -29.00
N LEU A 103 24.30 15.95 -29.50
CA LEU A 103 24.66 15.19 -30.71
C LEU A 103 24.00 15.73 -31.99
N ARG A 104 23.44 16.95 -31.97
CA ARG A 104 22.64 17.57 -33.05
C ARG A 104 23.23 17.53 -34.46
N HIS A 105 24.54 17.50 -34.59
CA HIS A 105 25.20 17.54 -35.89
C HIS A 105 25.25 16.18 -36.60
N ASN A 106 25.10 15.07 -35.85
CA ASN A 106 25.28 13.71 -36.38
C ASN A 106 24.04 12.84 -36.12
N VAL A 107 23.18 12.69 -37.13
CA VAL A 107 21.91 11.93 -37.03
C VAL A 107 22.13 10.49 -36.55
N PHE A 108 23.19 9.83 -37.02
CA PHE A 108 23.52 8.46 -36.59
C PHE A 108 23.79 8.38 -35.08
N LEU A 109 24.57 9.31 -34.54
CA LEU A 109 24.86 9.36 -33.10
C LEU A 109 23.64 9.75 -32.28
N GLN A 110 22.77 10.62 -32.81
CA GLN A 110 21.49 10.94 -32.17
C GLN A 110 20.57 9.71 -32.08
N TYR A 111 20.46 8.95 -33.16
CA TYR A 111 19.69 7.71 -33.19
C TYR A 111 20.25 6.69 -32.19
N LEU A 112 21.57 6.51 -32.18
CA LEU A 112 22.23 5.63 -31.23
C LEU A 112 21.98 6.05 -29.78
N ALA A 113 22.11 7.33 -29.44
CA ALA A 113 21.82 7.87 -28.12
C ALA A 113 20.33 7.71 -27.73
N TRP A 114 19.41 7.93 -28.67
CA TRP A 114 17.97 7.77 -28.46
C TRP A 114 17.57 6.32 -28.13
N VAL A 115 18.19 5.34 -28.79
CA VAL A 115 17.89 3.91 -28.61
C VAL A 115 18.64 3.32 -27.41
N THR A 116 19.94 3.61 -27.27
CA THR A 116 20.78 3.00 -26.23
C THR A 116 20.38 3.42 -24.83
N TYR A 117 20.02 4.69 -24.63
CA TYR A 117 19.72 5.20 -23.29
C TYR A 117 18.53 4.49 -22.62
N PRO A 118 17.34 4.38 -23.26
CA PRO A 118 16.23 3.63 -22.68
C PRO A 118 16.55 2.14 -22.50
N ILE A 119 17.25 1.50 -23.46
CA ILE A 119 17.61 0.08 -23.38
C ILE A 119 18.49 -0.18 -22.16
N VAL A 120 19.53 0.64 -21.93
CA VAL A 120 20.43 0.49 -20.78
C VAL A 120 19.68 0.65 -19.46
N LEU A 121 18.80 1.65 -19.34
CA LEU A 121 18.02 1.87 -18.11
C LEU A 121 16.99 0.77 -17.84
N ILE A 122 16.29 0.29 -18.86
CA ILE A 122 15.29 -0.79 -18.72
C ILE A 122 15.97 -2.11 -18.39
N THR A 123 17.09 -2.43 -19.04
CA THR A 123 17.86 -3.65 -18.72
C THR A 123 18.44 -3.60 -17.32
N PHE A 124 18.97 -2.44 -16.90
CA PHE A 124 19.41 -2.24 -15.53
C PHE A 124 18.26 -2.41 -14.53
N SER A 125 17.11 -1.76 -14.76
CA SER A 125 15.92 -1.88 -13.91
C SER A 125 15.48 -3.35 -13.76
N ALA A 126 15.30 -4.05 -14.89
CA ALA A 126 14.89 -5.44 -14.89
C ALA A 126 15.92 -6.36 -14.22
N GLY A 127 17.21 -6.15 -14.46
CA GLY A 127 18.29 -6.92 -13.85
C GLY A 127 18.41 -6.70 -12.34
N PHE A 128 18.36 -5.44 -11.91
CA PHE A 128 18.44 -5.08 -10.50
C PHE A 128 17.29 -5.71 -9.69
N VAL A 129 16.06 -5.58 -10.17
CA VAL A 129 14.89 -6.19 -9.52
C VAL A 129 15.00 -7.71 -9.46
N GLN A 130 15.46 -8.35 -10.55
CA GLN A 130 15.60 -9.81 -10.59
C GLN A 130 16.67 -10.34 -9.63
N ILE A 131 17.80 -9.66 -9.50
CA ILE A 131 18.91 -10.08 -8.63
C ILE A 131 18.58 -9.82 -7.16
N ILE A 132 18.01 -8.65 -6.84
CA ILE A 132 17.77 -8.25 -5.46
C ILE A 132 16.47 -8.87 -4.94
N ALA A 133 15.33 -8.65 -5.61
CA ALA A 133 14.05 -9.08 -5.10
C ALA A 133 13.05 -9.39 -6.24
N PRO A 134 12.99 -10.65 -6.73
CA PRO A 134 12.10 -11.02 -7.81
C PRO A 134 10.61 -10.84 -7.47
N GLN A 135 10.27 -10.73 -6.19
CA GLN A 135 8.91 -10.43 -5.71
C GLN A 135 8.47 -8.99 -6.00
N ALA A 136 9.40 -8.07 -6.30
CA ALA A 136 9.08 -6.69 -6.61
C ALA A 136 8.55 -6.48 -8.05
N VAL A 137 8.57 -7.52 -8.89
CA VAL A 137 8.14 -7.46 -10.30
C VAL A 137 6.66 -7.06 -10.42
N GLY A 138 6.37 -6.16 -11.36
CA GLY A 138 5.01 -5.76 -11.70
C GLY A 138 4.39 -4.72 -10.76
N SER A 139 3.08 -4.51 -10.94
CA SER A 139 2.33 -3.47 -10.24
C SER A 139 2.30 -3.70 -8.72
N GLY A 140 1.95 -4.89 -8.26
CA GLY A 140 1.77 -5.19 -6.84
C GLY A 140 0.36 -4.92 -6.31
N ILE A 141 -0.51 -4.23 -7.06
CA ILE A 141 -1.93 -4.09 -6.72
C ILE A 141 -2.63 -5.45 -6.56
N PRO A 142 -2.51 -6.42 -7.51
CA PRO A 142 -3.17 -7.72 -7.37
C PRO A 142 -2.72 -8.47 -6.11
N GLU A 143 -1.43 -8.44 -5.80
CA GLU A 143 -0.85 -9.07 -4.62
C GLU A 143 -1.32 -8.37 -3.34
N MET A 144 -1.35 -7.02 -3.31
CA MET A 144 -1.92 -6.29 -2.18
C MET A 144 -3.39 -6.62 -1.94
N LYS A 145 -4.18 -6.78 -3.02
CA LYS A 145 -5.56 -7.23 -2.93
C LYS A 145 -5.68 -8.63 -2.32
N THR A 146 -4.74 -9.54 -2.61
CA THR A 146 -4.72 -10.86 -1.97
C THR A 146 -4.32 -10.79 -0.48
N ILE A 147 -3.38 -9.91 -0.12
CA ILE A 147 -2.96 -9.69 1.28
C ILE A 147 -4.10 -9.13 2.12
N LEU A 148 -4.82 -8.12 1.60
CA LEU A 148 -5.94 -7.50 2.31
C LEU A 148 -7.17 -8.42 2.41
N ARG A 149 -7.21 -9.49 1.62
CA ARG A 149 -8.19 -10.59 1.76
C ARG A 149 -7.75 -11.69 2.73
N GLY A 150 -6.59 -11.56 3.37
CA GLY A 150 -6.07 -12.47 4.39
C GLY A 150 -5.03 -13.48 3.88
N VAL A 151 -4.59 -13.41 2.62
CA VAL A 151 -3.54 -14.30 2.10
C VAL A 151 -2.17 -13.70 2.38
N VAL A 152 -1.40 -14.30 3.29
CA VAL A 152 -0.05 -13.82 3.63
C VAL A 152 0.97 -14.29 2.60
N LEU A 153 1.48 -13.36 1.78
CA LEU A 153 2.62 -13.61 0.89
C LEU A 153 3.95 -13.44 1.65
N LYS A 154 4.71 -14.54 1.77
CA LYS A 154 6.03 -14.52 2.41
C LYS A 154 7.01 -13.63 1.63
N GLU A 155 7.81 -12.87 2.37
CA GLU A 155 8.88 -12.00 1.84
C GLU A 155 8.43 -10.90 0.85
N TYR A 156 7.12 -10.64 0.75
CA TYR A 156 6.60 -9.61 -0.15
C TYR A 156 6.80 -8.20 0.43
N LEU A 157 6.52 -8.03 1.74
CA LEU A 157 6.58 -6.76 2.46
C LEU A 157 7.89 -6.58 3.25
N THR A 158 9.02 -6.48 2.55
CA THR A 158 10.36 -6.39 3.15
C THR A 158 11.11 -5.12 2.74
N LEU A 159 12.14 -4.74 3.48
CA LEU A 159 13.01 -3.61 3.11
C LEU A 159 13.78 -3.89 1.81
N LYS A 160 14.14 -5.15 1.59
CA LYS A 160 14.81 -5.60 0.37
C LYS A 160 13.92 -5.38 -0.86
N THR A 161 12.65 -5.78 -0.79
CA THR A 161 11.67 -5.54 -1.87
C THR A 161 11.38 -4.06 -2.06
N PHE A 162 11.34 -3.28 -0.98
CA PHE A 162 11.18 -1.82 -1.03
C PHE A 162 12.28 -1.14 -1.85
N LEU A 163 13.55 -1.37 -1.50
CA LEU A 163 14.69 -0.75 -2.20
C LEU A 163 14.78 -1.22 -3.65
N ALA A 164 14.57 -2.51 -3.91
CA ALA A 164 14.54 -3.07 -5.26
C ALA A 164 13.48 -2.37 -6.13
N LYS A 165 12.28 -2.18 -5.58
CA LYS A 165 11.15 -1.60 -6.30
C LYS A 165 11.31 -0.11 -6.54
N VAL A 166 11.79 0.65 -5.56
CA VAL A 166 12.03 2.10 -5.70
C VAL A 166 13.08 2.37 -6.78
N ILE A 167 14.26 1.76 -6.70
CA ILE A 167 15.35 1.98 -7.67
C ILE A 167 14.95 1.46 -9.06
N GLY A 168 14.37 0.26 -9.13
CA GLY A 168 13.92 -0.32 -10.39
C GLY A 168 12.87 0.55 -11.09
N LEU A 169 11.91 1.07 -10.34
CA LEU A 169 10.86 1.94 -10.87
C LEU A 169 11.41 3.30 -11.32
N THR A 170 12.31 3.91 -10.54
CA THR A 170 13.00 5.16 -10.93
C THR A 170 13.72 4.99 -12.26
N CYS A 171 14.50 3.92 -12.44
CA CYS A 171 15.20 3.67 -13.70
C CYS A 171 14.22 3.35 -14.86
N ALA A 172 13.13 2.62 -14.59
CA ALA A 172 12.14 2.30 -15.61
C ALA A 172 11.43 3.56 -16.12
N LEU A 173 11.04 4.49 -15.23
CA LEU A 173 10.41 5.75 -15.62
C LEU A 173 11.42 6.76 -16.17
N GLY A 174 12.64 6.79 -15.63
CA GLY A 174 13.75 7.58 -16.14
C GLY A 174 14.19 7.21 -17.56
N SER A 175 13.81 6.01 -18.04
CA SER A 175 14.04 5.59 -19.43
C SER A 175 13.13 6.28 -20.46
N GLY A 176 12.04 6.91 -20.02
CA GLY A 176 11.03 7.51 -20.90
C GLY A 176 10.02 6.52 -21.49
N MET A 177 10.06 5.24 -21.09
CA MET A 177 9.05 4.25 -21.49
C MET A 177 7.65 4.62 -20.95
N PRO A 178 6.56 4.30 -21.69
CA PRO A 178 5.19 4.62 -21.30
C PRO A 178 4.69 3.71 -20.16
N LEU A 179 5.28 3.88 -18.99
CA LEU A 179 4.98 3.15 -17.76
C LEU A 179 4.50 4.15 -16.69
N GLY A 180 3.78 3.64 -15.69
CA GLY A 180 3.30 4.44 -14.56
C GLY A 180 3.86 3.98 -13.22
N LYS A 181 4.11 4.90 -12.28
CA LYS A 181 4.51 4.57 -10.90
C LYS A 181 3.35 4.14 -10.00
N GLU A 182 2.12 4.51 -10.33
CA GLU A 182 0.97 4.47 -9.42
C GLU A 182 0.76 3.11 -8.75
N GLY A 183 0.61 2.05 -9.55
CA GLY A 183 0.42 0.70 -9.04
C GLY A 183 1.60 0.20 -8.21
N PRO A 184 2.83 0.26 -8.73
CA PRO A 184 4.05 0.02 -7.95
C PRO A 184 4.13 0.79 -6.64
N PHE A 185 3.68 2.05 -6.61
CA PHE A 185 3.77 2.92 -5.45
C PHE A 185 2.79 2.54 -4.33
N VAL A 186 1.63 1.94 -4.66
CA VAL A 186 0.74 1.30 -3.68
C VAL A 186 1.48 0.20 -2.91
N HIS A 187 2.27 -0.62 -3.62
CA HIS A 187 3.09 -1.64 -2.98
C HIS A 187 4.19 -1.02 -2.13
N VAL A 188 4.89 0.02 -2.63
CA VAL A 188 5.90 0.76 -1.87
C VAL A 188 5.34 1.34 -0.57
N ALA A 189 4.14 1.92 -0.62
CA ALA A 189 3.45 2.44 0.57
C ALA A 189 3.13 1.35 1.59
N SER A 190 2.65 0.20 1.11
CA SER A 190 2.35 -0.96 1.96
C SER A 190 3.60 -1.55 2.62
N MET A 191 4.74 -1.58 1.90
CA MET A 191 6.03 -1.96 2.45
C MET A 191 6.50 -0.95 3.51
N CYS A 192 6.37 0.35 3.23
CA CYS A 192 6.70 1.41 4.18
C CYS A 192 5.87 1.30 5.46
N ALA A 193 4.56 1.09 5.35
CA ALA A 193 3.69 0.89 6.50
C ALA A 193 4.12 -0.33 7.33
N THR A 194 4.41 -1.46 6.67
CA THR A 194 4.88 -2.67 7.37
C THR A 194 6.21 -2.45 8.10
N LEU A 195 7.17 -1.79 7.45
CA LEU A 195 8.47 -1.48 8.05
C LEU A 195 8.33 -0.51 9.20
N LEU A 196 7.45 0.48 9.06
CA LEU A 196 7.19 1.45 10.10
C LEU A 196 6.48 0.81 11.30
N SER A 197 5.53 -0.11 11.08
CA SER A 197 4.87 -0.85 12.15
C SER A 197 5.85 -1.71 12.93
N LYS A 198 6.81 -2.35 12.24
CA LYS A 198 7.92 -3.10 12.87
C LYS A 198 8.87 -2.19 13.66
N ALA A 199 9.18 -1.01 13.13
CA ALA A 199 10.02 -0.05 13.85
C ALA A 199 9.31 0.44 15.12
N MET A 200 8.02 0.78 15.03
CA MET A 200 7.22 1.23 16.16
C MET A 200 7.00 0.13 17.20
N SER A 201 6.87 -1.14 16.78
CA SER A 201 6.75 -2.26 17.73
C SER A 201 8.00 -2.46 18.59
N LEU A 202 9.18 -2.06 18.11
CA LEU A 202 10.42 -2.08 18.91
C LEU A 202 10.39 -1.02 20.02
N PHE A 203 9.66 0.08 19.84
CA PHE A 203 9.54 1.18 20.80
C PHE A 203 8.30 1.09 21.69
N GLY A 204 7.33 0.23 21.37
CA GLY A 204 6.15 -0.05 22.19
C GLY A 204 5.41 -1.29 21.69
N GLY A 205 5.32 -2.34 22.51
CA GLY A 205 4.81 -3.68 22.18
C GLY A 205 3.30 -3.78 21.91
N ILE A 206 2.74 -2.86 21.14
CA ILE A 206 1.31 -2.61 20.97
C ILE A 206 0.83 -2.95 19.53
N TYR A 207 1.76 -3.23 18.60
CA TYR A 207 1.50 -3.40 17.16
C TYR A 207 1.46 -4.86 16.67
N GLU A 208 1.12 -5.83 17.52
CA GLU A 208 1.05 -7.26 17.13
C GLU A 208 -0.31 -7.71 16.59
N ASN A 209 -1.34 -6.86 16.60
CA ASN A 209 -2.67 -7.25 16.11
C ASN A 209 -2.72 -7.30 14.58
N GLU A 210 -2.99 -8.49 14.04
CA GLU A 210 -3.14 -8.73 12.59
C GLU A 210 -4.24 -7.86 11.96
N SER A 211 -5.37 -7.70 12.64
CA SER A 211 -6.46 -6.84 12.17
C SER A 211 -6.02 -5.38 12.00
N ARG A 212 -5.27 -4.84 12.96
CA ARG A 212 -4.73 -3.47 12.89
C ARG A 212 -3.71 -3.33 11.77
N ASN A 213 -2.88 -4.35 11.53
CA ASN A 213 -1.92 -4.35 10.42
C ASN A 213 -2.65 -4.24 9.06
N ILE A 214 -3.74 -5.00 8.87
CA ILE A 214 -4.58 -4.90 7.67
C ILE A 214 -5.20 -3.50 7.53
N GLU A 215 -5.70 -2.91 8.63
CA GLU A 215 -6.22 -1.54 8.62
C GLU A 215 -5.14 -0.51 8.21
N MET A 216 -3.90 -0.68 8.70
CA MET A 216 -2.78 0.20 8.34
C MET A 216 -2.32 0.02 6.89
N LEU A 217 -2.31 -1.22 6.38
CA LEU A 217 -2.01 -1.52 4.98
C LEU A 217 -3.06 -0.91 4.02
N ALA A 218 -4.33 -0.93 4.42
CA ALA A 218 -5.40 -0.28 3.66
C ALA A 218 -5.23 1.25 3.60
N ALA A 219 -4.86 1.88 4.72
CA ALA A 219 -4.50 3.30 4.76
C ALA A 219 -3.26 3.59 3.90
N ALA A 220 -2.25 2.71 3.94
CA ALA A 220 -1.05 2.83 3.12
C ALA A 220 -1.35 2.77 1.62
N CYS A 221 -2.27 1.90 1.18
CA CYS A 221 -2.71 1.86 -0.20
C CYS A 221 -3.33 3.21 -0.64
N ALA A 222 -4.14 3.83 0.22
CA ALA A 222 -4.70 5.16 -0.04
C ALA A 222 -3.62 6.25 -0.11
N VAL A 223 -2.65 6.23 0.80
CA VAL A 223 -1.50 7.15 0.81
C VAL A 223 -0.69 7.02 -0.47
N GLY A 224 -0.40 5.79 -0.91
CA GLY A 224 0.38 5.55 -2.12
C GLY A 224 -0.22 6.21 -3.36
N VAL A 225 -1.52 6.01 -3.60
CA VAL A 225 -2.22 6.64 -4.73
C VAL A 225 -2.38 8.15 -4.51
N GLY A 226 -2.82 8.56 -3.32
CA GLY A 226 -3.04 9.96 -2.99
C GLY A 226 -1.77 10.81 -3.13
N CYS A 227 -0.61 10.27 -2.75
CA CYS A 227 0.70 10.90 -2.90
C CYS A 227 1.13 11.00 -4.37
N CYS A 228 0.91 9.96 -5.20
CA CYS A 228 1.31 9.98 -6.61
C CYS A 228 0.65 11.09 -7.41
N PHE A 229 -0.61 11.40 -7.08
CA PHE A 229 -1.42 12.38 -7.82
C PHE A 229 -1.62 13.70 -7.07
N ALA A 230 -1.14 13.80 -5.83
CA ALA A 230 -1.58 14.83 -4.88
C ALA A 230 -3.12 14.94 -4.80
N ALA A 231 -3.82 13.81 -4.92
CA ALA A 231 -5.29 13.72 -4.97
C ALA A 231 -5.79 12.79 -3.85
N PRO A 232 -5.90 13.29 -2.60
CA PRO A 232 -6.17 12.45 -1.44
C PRO A 232 -7.53 11.76 -1.47
N ILE A 233 -8.58 12.46 -1.92
CA ILE A 233 -9.93 11.88 -2.04
C ILE A 233 -9.93 10.73 -3.04
N GLY A 234 -9.36 10.96 -4.24
CA GLY A 234 -9.26 9.94 -5.28
C GLY A 234 -8.44 8.73 -4.83
N GLY A 235 -7.33 8.96 -4.11
CA GLY A 235 -6.50 7.87 -3.59
C GLY A 235 -7.22 6.98 -2.58
N VAL A 236 -8.04 7.55 -1.69
CA VAL A 236 -8.84 6.79 -0.73
C VAL A 236 -9.95 6.02 -1.43
N LEU A 237 -10.69 6.65 -2.34
CA LEU A 237 -11.75 5.97 -3.11
C LEU A 237 -11.19 4.81 -3.92
N PHE A 238 -10.07 5.03 -4.61
CA PHE A 238 -9.36 3.97 -5.32
C PHE A 238 -8.95 2.84 -4.38
N SER A 239 -8.41 3.16 -3.20
CA SER A 239 -8.03 2.14 -2.21
C SER A 239 -9.25 1.31 -1.82
N ILE A 240 -10.41 1.94 -1.55
CA ILE A 240 -11.65 1.23 -1.20
C ILE A 240 -12.10 0.30 -2.32
N GLU A 241 -12.19 0.81 -3.55
CA GLU A 241 -12.69 0.06 -4.71
C GLU A 241 -11.81 -1.14 -5.07
N VAL A 242 -10.49 -0.96 -4.98
CA VAL A 242 -9.54 -1.96 -5.49
C VAL A 242 -9.18 -3.01 -4.44
N THR A 243 -9.11 -2.62 -3.16
CA THR A 243 -8.48 -3.45 -2.13
C THR A 243 -9.43 -4.38 -1.36
N SER A 244 -10.70 -4.01 -1.15
CA SER A 244 -11.59 -4.77 -0.27
C SER A 244 -13.05 -4.76 -0.73
N THR A 245 -13.81 -5.79 -0.38
CA THR A 245 -15.28 -5.82 -0.60
C THR A 245 -16.05 -5.17 0.55
N PHE A 246 -15.46 -5.18 1.76
CA PHE A 246 -16.00 -4.55 2.96
C PHE A 246 -14.92 -3.65 3.56
N PHE A 247 -15.28 -2.38 3.79
CA PHE A 247 -14.34 -1.38 4.27
C PHE A 247 -14.94 -0.63 5.46
N ALA A 248 -14.24 -0.67 6.61
CA ALA A 248 -14.68 0.04 7.80
C ALA A 248 -14.50 1.56 7.61
N VAL A 249 -15.53 2.35 7.97
CA VAL A 249 -15.51 3.83 7.88
C VAL A 249 -14.35 4.45 8.66
N ARG A 250 -13.89 3.80 9.74
CA ARG A 250 -12.69 4.22 10.47
C ARG A 250 -11.43 4.22 9.59
N ASN A 251 -11.28 3.22 8.73
CA ASN A 251 -10.13 3.11 7.82
C ASN A 251 -10.19 4.17 6.73
N TYR A 252 -11.40 4.62 6.37
CA TYR A 252 -11.59 5.72 5.42
C TYR A 252 -11.00 7.01 5.98
N TRP A 253 -11.36 7.38 7.21
CA TRP A 253 -10.85 8.58 7.85
C TRP A 253 -9.33 8.54 8.06
N ARG A 254 -8.79 7.38 8.47
CA ARG A 254 -7.34 7.19 8.63
C ARG A 254 -6.60 7.31 7.30
N GLY A 255 -7.08 6.64 6.26
CA GLY A 255 -6.51 6.72 4.91
C GLY A 255 -6.60 8.13 4.34
N PHE A 256 -7.74 8.81 4.52
CA PHE A 256 -7.96 10.18 4.08
C PHE A 256 -6.99 11.15 4.73
N PHE A 257 -6.88 11.12 6.06
CA PHE A 257 -5.95 11.98 6.79
C PHE A 257 -4.49 11.72 6.39
N ALA A 258 -4.07 10.46 6.28
CA ALA A 258 -2.72 10.14 5.89
C ALA A 258 -2.42 10.58 4.44
N ALA A 259 -3.38 10.40 3.52
CA ALA A 259 -3.25 10.79 2.13
C ALA A 259 -3.23 12.32 1.95
N THR A 260 -4.06 13.07 2.70
CA THR A 260 -4.03 14.54 2.68
C THR A 260 -2.72 15.07 3.21
N PHE A 261 -2.23 14.52 4.33
CA PHE A 261 -0.93 14.90 4.89
C PHE A 261 0.22 14.60 3.91
N SER A 262 0.22 13.42 3.29
CA SER A 262 1.21 13.06 2.28
C SER A 262 1.18 13.99 1.06
N ALA A 263 -0.01 14.25 0.49
CA ALA A 263 -0.17 15.16 -0.64
C ALA A 263 0.25 16.59 -0.29
N PHE A 264 -0.05 17.05 0.93
CA PHE A 264 0.37 18.36 1.44
C PHE A 264 1.90 18.47 1.51
N ILE A 265 2.56 17.51 2.16
CA ILE A 265 4.03 17.50 2.26
C ILE A 265 4.69 17.43 0.88
N PHE A 266 4.17 16.59 -0.02
CA PHE A 266 4.67 16.48 -1.40
C PHE A 266 4.63 17.84 -2.13
N ARG A 267 3.55 18.61 -1.96
CA ARG A 267 3.41 19.94 -2.54
C ARG A 267 4.32 20.99 -1.90
N VAL A 268 4.44 20.96 -0.58
CA VAL A 268 5.31 21.90 0.15
C VAL A 268 6.77 21.70 -0.28
N LEU A 269 7.20 20.45 -0.46
CA LEU A 269 8.56 20.14 -0.94
C LEU A 269 8.80 20.68 -2.36
N ALA A 270 7.82 20.61 -3.25
CA ALA A 270 7.93 21.18 -4.60
C ALA A 270 8.11 22.71 -4.59
N VAL A 271 7.40 23.41 -3.70
CA VAL A 271 7.55 24.86 -3.52
C VAL A 271 8.93 25.20 -2.93
N TRP A 272 9.38 24.43 -1.93
CA TRP A 272 10.70 24.65 -1.32
C TRP A 272 11.84 24.46 -2.32
N ASN A 273 11.73 23.47 -3.21
CA ASN A 273 12.72 23.19 -4.25
C ASN A 273 12.68 24.18 -5.42
N LYS A 274 11.86 25.25 -5.33
CA LYS A 274 11.64 26.29 -6.35
C LYS A 274 11.10 25.77 -7.69
N ASP A 275 10.49 24.59 -7.70
CA ASP A 275 9.84 24.04 -8.90
C ASP A 275 8.45 24.68 -9.12
N GLU A 276 7.80 25.18 -8.07
CA GLU A 276 6.52 25.89 -8.11
C GLU A 276 6.52 27.14 -7.20
N GLU A 277 5.85 28.23 -7.62
CA GLU A 277 5.73 29.46 -6.82
C GLU A 277 4.73 29.33 -5.66
N THR A 278 3.71 28.49 -5.81
CA THR A 278 2.63 28.28 -4.83
C THR A 278 2.15 26.83 -4.86
N ILE A 279 1.43 26.40 -3.82
CA ILE A 279 0.82 25.07 -3.75
C ILE A 279 -0.29 24.99 -4.80
N THR A 280 0.00 24.41 -5.97
CA THR A 280 -0.99 24.20 -7.03
C THR A 280 -1.22 22.72 -7.34
N ALA A 281 -2.28 22.41 -8.08
CA ALA A 281 -2.50 21.05 -8.57
C ALA A 281 -1.44 20.66 -9.61
N LEU A 282 -1.03 19.38 -9.63
CA LEU A 282 0.08 18.89 -10.49
C LEU A 282 -0.14 19.22 -11.96
N PHE A 283 -1.39 19.09 -12.39
CA PHE A 283 -1.82 19.29 -13.76
C PHE A 283 -2.91 20.36 -13.75
N LYS A 284 -2.51 21.63 -13.67
CA LYS A 284 -3.44 22.76 -13.68
C LYS A 284 -4.01 22.96 -15.09
N THR A 285 -5.31 22.74 -15.25
CA THR A 285 -6.06 23.12 -16.44
C THR A 285 -6.85 24.40 -16.17
N ARG A 286 -6.96 25.29 -17.18
CA ARG A 286 -7.77 26.51 -17.10
C ARG A 286 -9.01 26.32 -17.96
N PHE A 287 -10.12 25.95 -17.33
CA PHE A 287 -11.42 25.86 -18.00
C PHE A 287 -12.15 27.20 -17.93
N ARG A 288 -12.89 27.56 -18.99
CA ARG A 288 -13.81 28.70 -18.97
C ARG A 288 -15.06 28.29 -18.20
N LEU A 289 -15.37 29.00 -17.12
CA LEU A 289 -16.43 28.64 -16.18
C LEU A 289 -17.78 29.29 -16.51
N ASP A 290 -17.83 30.23 -17.45
CA ASP A 290 -19.03 31.04 -17.71
C ASP A 290 -20.19 30.22 -18.30
N PHE A 291 -19.89 29.25 -19.18
CA PHE A 291 -20.82 28.25 -19.71
C PHE A 291 -20.04 26.95 -19.99
N PRO A 292 -19.93 26.03 -19.01
CA PRO A 292 -19.00 24.91 -19.13
C PRO A 292 -19.47 23.85 -20.13
N PHE A 293 -20.76 23.49 -20.12
CA PHE A 293 -21.34 22.47 -21.01
C PHE A 293 -22.84 22.72 -21.21
N ASP A 294 -23.33 22.56 -22.44
CA ASP A 294 -24.76 22.58 -22.74
C ASP A 294 -25.39 21.19 -22.58
N LEU A 295 -26.68 21.12 -22.23
CA LEU A 295 -27.45 19.87 -22.13
C LEU A 295 -27.40 19.04 -23.43
N GLN A 296 -27.20 19.71 -24.57
CA GLN A 296 -27.07 19.07 -25.89
C GLN A 296 -25.77 18.29 -26.06
N GLU A 297 -24.74 18.54 -25.24
CA GLU A 297 -23.45 17.83 -25.28
C GLU A 297 -23.47 16.53 -24.47
N LEU A 298 -24.46 16.33 -23.58
CA LEU A 298 -24.58 15.12 -22.76
C LEU A 298 -24.65 13.82 -23.59
N PRO A 299 -25.39 13.75 -24.72
CA PRO A 299 -25.34 12.59 -25.61
C PRO A 299 -23.94 12.33 -26.17
N ALA A 300 -23.17 13.37 -26.49
CA ALA A 300 -21.80 13.22 -26.97
C ALA A 300 -20.88 12.65 -25.87
N PHE A 301 -21.01 13.13 -24.62
CA PHE A 301 -20.28 12.54 -23.48
C PHE A 301 -20.67 11.08 -23.22
N ALA A 302 -21.95 10.73 -23.38
CA ALA A 302 -22.40 9.35 -23.28
C ALA A 302 -21.77 8.45 -24.36
N VAL A 303 -21.68 8.92 -25.62
CA VAL A 303 -21.02 8.20 -26.70
C VAL A 303 -19.52 8.00 -26.42
N ILE A 304 -18.84 9.03 -25.90
CA ILE A 304 -17.42 8.92 -25.51
C ILE A 304 -17.26 7.91 -24.36
N GLY A 305 -18.16 7.92 -23.37
CA GLY A 305 -18.21 6.93 -22.29
C GLY A 305 -18.39 5.50 -22.80
N ILE A 306 -19.30 5.28 -23.75
CA ILE A 306 -19.54 3.97 -24.37
C ILE A 306 -18.30 3.53 -25.18
N ALA A 307 -17.75 4.40 -26.01
CA ALA A 307 -16.60 4.10 -26.85
C ALA A 307 -15.34 3.80 -26.00
N SER A 308 -15.09 4.58 -24.95
CA SER A 308 -13.99 4.32 -24.01
C SER A 308 -14.20 3.04 -23.21
N GLY A 309 -15.44 2.71 -22.83
CA GLY A 309 -15.79 1.44 -22.18
C GLY A 309 -15.47 0.22 -23.06
N PHE A 310 -15.88 0.26 -24.33
CA PHE A 310 -15.55 -0.79 -25.31
C PHE A 310 -14.05 -0.85 -25.60
N GLY A 311 -13.39 0.31 -25.75
CA GLY A 311 -11.94 0.39 -25.93
C GLY A 311 -11.17 -0.22 -24.77
N GLY A 312 -11.56 0.07 -23.53
CA GLY A 312 -10.98 -0.52 -22.32
C GLY A 312 -11.20 -2.03 -22.24
N ALA A 313 -12.41 -2.51 -22.54
CA ALA A 313 -12.71 -3.94 -22.58
C ALA A 313 -11.87 -4.69 -23.63
N LEU A 314 -11.71 -4.09 -24.82
CA LEU A 314 -10.89 -4.64 -25.90
C LEU A 314 -9.41 -4.68 -25.52
N PHE A 315 -8.89 -3.61 -24.89
CA PHE A 315 -7.52 -3.56 -24.37
C PHE A 315 -7.27 -4.67 -23.35
N VAL A 316 -8.15 -4.84 -22.36
CA VAL A 316 -8.04 -5.90 -21.35
C VAL A 316 -8.11 -7.29 -22.01
N TYR A 317 -8.99 -7.48 -22.99
CA TYR A 317 -9.09 -8.73 -23.74
C TYR A 317 -7.78 -9.07 -24.48
N PHE A 318 -7.23 -8.12 -25.23
CA PHE A 318 -5.97 -8.31 -25.96
C PHE A 318 -4.80 -8.54 -25.01
N HIS A 319 -4.68 -7.73 -23.95
CA HIS A 319 -3.64 -7.91 -22.94
C HIS A 319 -3.68 -9.33 -22.34
N ARG A 320 -4.88 -9.81 -21.96
CA ARG A 320 -5.06 -11.19 -21.49
C ARG A 320 -4.65 -12.23 -22.53
N LYS A 321 -5.02 -12.04 -23.80
CA LYS A 321 -4.66 -12.97 -24.88
C LYS A 321 -3.15 -13.02 -25.11
N ILE A 322 -2.47 -11.87 -25.14
CA ILE A 322 -1.01 -11.77 -25.28
C ILE A 322 -0.33 -12.52 -24.13
N VAL A 323 -0.72 -12.24 -22.88
CA VAL A 323 -0.14 -12.90 -21.69
C VAL A 323 -0.39 -14.42 -21.73
N ALA A 324 -1.58 -14.86 -22.15
CA ALA A 324 -1.90 -16.27 -22.29
C ALA A 324 -1.06 -16.96 -23.38
N ILE A 325 -0.86 -16.31 -24.54
CA ILE A 325 -0.02 -16.82 -25.63
C ILE A 325 1.44 -16.96 -25.16
N MET A 326 1.99 -15.92 -24.51
CA MET A 326 3.35 -15.95 -23.96
C MET A 326 3.57 -17.09 -22.96
N ARG A 327 2.55 -17.42 -22.15
CA ARG A 327 2.61 -18.52 -21.17
C ARG A 327 2.37 -19.89 -21.80
N LYS A 328 1.59 -19.99 -22.88
CA LYS A 328 1.26 -21.27 -23.54
C LYS A 328 2.39 -21.76 -24.46
N GLN A 329 3.10 -20.84 -25.12
CA GLN A 329 4.13 -21.19 -26.09
C GLN A 329 5.46 -21.55 -25.42
N LYS A 330 5.76 -22.86 -25.36
CA LYS A 330 6.97 -23.41 -24.71
C LYS A 330 8.28 -22.78 -25.17
N SER A 331 8.39 -22.42 -26.46
CA SER A 331 9.58 -21.75 -27.01
C SER A 331 9.81 -20.37 -26.39
N ILE A 332 8.75 -19.55 -26.30
CA ILE A 332 8.80 -18.23 -25.67
C ILE A 332 9.11 -18.38 -24.19
N THR A 333 8.47 -19.31 -23.49
CA THR A 333 8.75 -19.54 -22.06
C THR A 333 10.20 -19.97 -21.83
N LYS A 334 10.74 -20.88 -22.67
CA LYS A 334 12.14 -21.30 -22.60
C LYS A 334 13.11 -20.15 -22.88
N PHE A 335 12.78 -19.29 -23.85
CA PHE A 335 13.53 -18.07 -24.13
C PHE A 335 13.52 -17.10 -22.93
N LEU A 336 12.34 -16.81 -22.38
CA LEU A 336 12.17 -15.94 -21.21
C LEU A 336 12.92 -16.46 -19.98
N MET A 337 12.96 -17.78 -19.76
CA MET A 337 13.71 -18.37 -18.66
C MET A 337 15.23 -18.32 -18.88
N LYS A 338 15.71 -18.53 -20.11
CA LYS A 338 17.16 -18.57 -20.42
C LYS A 338 17.76 -17.17 -20.63
N LYS A 339 17.00 -16.23 -21.16
CA LYS A 339 17.44 -14.88 -21.59
C LYS A 339 16.54 -13.79 -21.00
N ARG A 340 16.33 -13.86 -19.68
CA ARG A 340 15.38 -13.02 -18.95
C ARG A 340 15.71 -11.52 -18.96
N LEU A 341 16.99 -11.16 -19.10
CA LEU A 341 17.46 -9.78 -19.25
C LEU A 341 17.43 -9.28 -20.69
N LEU A 342 17.40 -10.19 -21.66
CA LEU A 342 17.38 -9.83 -23.07
C LEU A 342 15.97 -9.43 -23.51
N TYR A 343 14.94 -10.06 -22.94
CA TYR A 343 13.55 -9.79 -23.31
C TYR A 343 13.11 -8.33 -23.11
N PRO A 344 13.44 -7.64 -22.00
CA PRO A 344 13.13 -6.21 -21.85
C PRO A 344 13.98 -5.28 -22.73
N ALA A 345 15.08 -5.79 -23.29
CA ALA A 345 16.02 -5.03 -24.12
C ALA A 345 15.65 -5.02 -25.61
N LEU A 346 15.02 -6.12 -26.05
CA LEU A 346 14.49 -6.34 -27.39
C LEU A 346 13.12 -5.68 -27.53
#